data_AF-A0A655CV42-F1
#
_entry.id   AF-A0A655CV42-F1
#
_cell.length_a   1.000
_cell.length_b   1.000
_cell.length_c   1.000
_cell.angle_alpha   90.00
_cell.angle_beta   90.00
_cell.angle_gamma   90.00
#
_symmetry.space_group_name_H-M   'P 1'
#
loop_
_entity.id
_entity.type
_entity.pdbx_description
1 polymer ?
#
loop_
_entity_poly.entity_id
_entity_poly.type
_entity_poly.pdbx_seq_one_letter_code
_entity_poly.pdbx_strand_id
1 'polypeptide(L)'
;MEGAFTVGLGDGTARVLANQPISLTTKGTDAITDYLATDAAADRVSAAVDTVLRVIEGFEGPYGVELLASTHWVATREGAKEPATAAAAVRKWTKRKGRIYSDDRIGVALDRILMTA
;
A
#
# COMPACT_ATOMS: atom_id res chain seq x y z
N MET A 1 0.80 -13.00 15.28
CA MET A 1 1.00 -12.82 13.82
C MET A 1 2.50 -12.91 13.55
N GLU A 2 3.30 -12.03 14.16
CA GLU A 2 4.76 -12.21 14.27
C GLU A 2 5.12 -13.41 15.15
N GLY A 3 6.20 -14.11 14.80
CA GLY A 3 6.67 -15.35 15.43
C GLY A 3 5.89 -16.62 15.04
N ALA A 4 4.64 -16.48 14.55
CA ALA A 4 3.79 -17.61 14.14
C ALA A 4 3.67 -17.76 12.62
N PHE A 5 3.53 -16.65 11.89
CA PHE A 5 3.36 -16.64 10.44
C PHE A 5 4.47 -15.86 9.74
N THR A 6 5.01 -14.82 10.38
CA THR A 6 6.15 -14.03 9.91
C THR A 6 7.31 -14.07 10.91
N VAL A 7 8.53 -13.89 10.41
CA VAL A 7 9.77 -13.70 11.18
C VAL A 7 10.51 -12.45 10.71
N GLY A 8 11.46 -11.95 11.51
CA GLY A 8 12.28 -10.78 11.21
C GLY A 8 12.01 -9.61 12.16
N LEU A 9 12.02 -8.38 11.65
CA LEU A 9 11.92 -7.19 12.50
C LEU A 9 10.66 -7.20 13.38
N GLY A 10 10.86 -7.24 14.70
CA GLY A 10 9.78 -7.16 15.71
C GLY A 10 9.43 -8.47 16.42
N ASP A 11 9.84 -9.62 15.87
CA ASP A 11 9.43 -10.95 16.37
C ASP A 11 10.25 -11.48 17.57
N GLY A 12 11.28 -10.76 17.99
CA GLY A 12 12.17 -11.14 19.09
C GLY A 12 13.19 -12.24 18.78
N THR A 13 13.26 -12.75 17.55
CA THR A 13 14.17 -13.82 17.13
C THR A 13 15.53 -13.30 16.66
N ALA A 14 15.63 -12.01 16.34
CA ALA A 14 16.86 -11.34 15.93
C ALA A 14 17.09 -10.05 16.73
N ARG A 15 18.37 -9.64 16.87
CA ARG A 15 18.71 -8.33 17.45
C ARG A 15 18.12 -7.23 16.57
N VAL A 16 17.48 -6.23 17.17
CA VAL A 16 16.87 -5.09 16.46
C VAL A 16 17.84 -4.44 15.47
N LEU A 17 19.10 -4.24 15.87
CA LEU A 17 20.14 -3.62 15.04
C LEU A 17 20.56 -4.45 13.82
N ALA A 18 20.18 -5.73 13.74
CA ALA A 18 20.45 -6.57 12.59
C ALA A 18 19.54 -6.27 11.39
N ASN A 19 18.48 -5.48 11.58
CA ASN A 19 17.54 -5.05 10.53
C ASN A 19 17.08 -6.23 9.63
N GLN A 20 16.79 -7.38 10.22
CA GLN A 20 16.37 -8.52 9.42
C GLN A 20 15.05 -8.22 8.71
N PRO A 21 14.95 -8.49 7.40
CA PRO A 21 13.73 -8.24 6.66
C PRO A 21 12.61 -9.15 7.17
N ILE A 22 11.38 -8.64 7.15
CA ILE A 22 10.20 -9.46 7.43
C ILE A 22 10.11 -10.56 6.35
N SER A 23 10.00 -11.81 6.78
CA SER A 23 9.88 -12.98 5.91
C SER A 23 8.76 -13.91 6.41
N LEU A 24 8.22 -14.74 5.54
CA LEU A 24 7.23 -15.75 5.93
C LEU A 24 7.93 -16.95 6.59
N THR A 25 7.26 -17.52 7.60
CA THR A 25 7.61 -18.84 8.13
C THR A 25 7.00 -19.95 7.26
N THR A 26 7.51 -21.18 7.35
CA THR A 26 6.88 -22.35 6.72
C THR A 26 5.41 -22.47 7.11
N LYS A 27 5.11 -22.31 8.41
CA LYS A 27 3.73 -22.31 8.92
C LYS A 27 2.86 -21.22 8.27
N GLY A 28 3.43 -20.03 8.02
CA GLY A 28 2.75 -18.96 7.30
C GLY A 28 2.46 -19.31 5.86
N THR A 29 3.41 -19.94 5.17
CA THR A 29 3.22 -20.43 3.80
C THR A 29 2.15 -21.53 3.74
N ASP A 30 2.20 -22.51 4.64
CA ASP A 30 1.20 -23.58 4.69
C ASP A 30 -0.21 -23.03 4.98
N ALA A 31 -0.30 -22.09 5.92
CA ALA A 31 -1.57 -21.46 6.27
C ALA A 31 -2.19 -20.64 5.13
N ILE A 32 -1.38 -19.93 4.33
CA ILE A 32 -1.92 -19.21 3.17
C ILE A 32 -2.32 -20.17 2.05
N THR A 33 -1.59 -21.26 1.84
CA THR A 33 -1.97 -22.29 0.88
C THR A 33 -3.30 -22.94 1.25
N ASP A 34 -3.48 -23.30 2.52
CA ASP A 34 -4.75 -23.87 3.01
C ASP A 34 -5.91 -22.87 2.90
N TYR A 35 -5.68 -21.61 3.32
CA TYR A 35 -6.66 -20.53 3.19
C TYR A 35 -7.11 -20.36 1.73
N LEU A 36 -6.17 -20.28 0.79
CA LEU A 36 -6.48 -20.09 -0.63
C LEU A 36 -7.22 -21.28 -1.25
N ALA A 37 -7.06 -22.49 -0.70
CA ALA A 37 -7.71 -23.69 -1.21
C ALA A 37 -9.10 -23.95 -0.60
N THR A 38 -9.35 -23.50 0.64
CA THR A 38 -10.49 -23.97 1.44
C THR A 38 -11.46 -22.87 1.87
N ASP A 39 -11.01 -21.61 1.97
CA ASP A 39 -11.83 -20.52 2.48
C ASP A 39 -12.71 -19.92 1.37
N ALA A 40 -14.01 -19.76 1.62
CA ALA A 40 -14.94 -19.19 0.65
C ALA A 40 -14.63 -17.72 0.28
N ALA A 41 -13.85 -17.00 1.09
CA ALA A 41 -13.41 -15.64 0.82
C ALA A 41 -12.09 -15.57 0.02
N ALA A 42 -11.42 -16.70 -0.23
CA ALA A 42 -10.10 -16.74 -0.88
C ALA A 42 -10.07 -15.99 -2.22
N ASP A 43 -11.04 -16.25 -3.10
CA ASP A 43 -11.12 -15.60 -4.41
C ASP A 43 -11.26 -14.07 -4.29
N ARG A 44 -12.09 -13.61 -3.35
CA ARG A 44 -12.28 -12.18 -3.09
C ARG A 44 -10.99 -11.54 -2.58
N VAL A 45 -10.27 -12.20 -1.68
CA VAL A 45 -9.02 -11.68 -1.13
C VAL A 45 -7.94 -11.64 -2.20
N SER A 46 -7.78 -12.70 -2.99
CA SER A 46 -6.85 -12.73 -4.12
C SER A 46 -7.14 -11.62 -5.13
N ALA A 47 -8.41 -11.43 -5.52
CA ALA A 47 -8.80 -10.36 -6.43
C ALA A 47 -8.51 -8.96 -5.87
N ALA A 48 -8.70 -8.76 -4.56
CA ALA A 48 -8.37 -7.49 -3.91
C ALA A 48 -6.85 -7.24 -3.89
N VAL A 49 -6.05 -8.27 -3.56
CA VAL A 49 -4.58 -8.20 -3.60
C VAL A 49 -4.09 -7.89 -5.00
N ASP A 50 -4.56 -8.61 -6.02
CA ASP A 50 -4.18 -8.39 -7.41
C ASP A 50 -4.53 -6.97 -7.89
N THR A 51 -5.69 -6.46 -7.47
CA THR A 51 -6.10 -5.09 -7.78
C THR A 51 -5.13 -4.08 -7.16
N VAL A 52 -4.78 -4.25 -5.88
CA VAL A 52 -3.81 -3.38 -5.22
C VAL A 52 -2.44 -3.47 -5.90
N LEU A 53 -1.94 -4.67 -6.20
CA LEU A 53 -0.65 -4.88 -6.88
C LEU A 53 -0.61 -4.17 -8.24
N ARG A 54 -1.68 -4.28 -9.04
CA ARG A 54 -1.79 -3.54 -10.30
C ARG A 54 -1.79 -2.03 -10.10
N VAL A 55 -2.50 -1.51 -9.09
CA VAL A 55 -2.58 -0.06 -8.82
C VAL A 55 -1.22 0.50 -8.40
N ILE A 56 -0.45 -0.22 -7.59
CA ILE A 56 0.81 0.26 -7.03
C ILE A 56 2.05 -0.02 -7.89
N GLU A 57 1.90 -0.67 -9.04
CA GLU A 57 3.02 -0.97 -9.93
C GLU A 57 3.78 0.32 -10.33
N GLY A 58 5.09 0.35 -10.14
CA GLY A 58 5.93 1.55 -10.29
C GLY A 58 5.88 2.55 -9.11
N PHE A 59 5.14 2.26 -8.05
CA PHE A 59 4.96 3.06 -6.83
C PHE A 59 5.20 2.27 -5.54
N GLU A 60 5.83 1.10 -5.60
CA GLU A 60 5.89 0.10 -4.52
C GLU A 60 6.68 0.57 -3.29
N GLY A 61 7.53 1.58 -3.46
CA GLY A 61 8.29 2.16 -2.36
C GLY A 61 7.39 2.92 -1.36
N PRO A 62 7.83 3.10 -0.09
CA PRO A 62 7.03 3.76 0.94
C PRO A 62 6.50 5.14 0.52
N TYR A 63 7.33 5.91 -0.20
CA TYR A 63 6.92 7.21 -0.75
C TYR A 63 5.79 7.08 -1.78
N GLY A 64 5.91 6.12 -2.70
CA GLY A 64 4.96 5.94 -3.80
C GLY A 64 3.60 5.46 -3.31
N VAL A 65 3.60 4.46 -2.41
CA VAL A 65 2.37 3.93 -1.80
C VAL A 65 1.67 5.01 -0.96
N GLU A 66 2.41 5.78 -0.15
CA GLU A 66 1.82 6.85 0.66
C GLU A 66 1.22 7.97 -0.24
N LEU A 67 1.90 8.29 -1.34
CA LEU A 67 1.42 9.26 -2.34
C LEU A 67 0.13 8.76 -3.04
N LEU A 68 0.13 7.51 -3.53
CA LEU A 68 -1.04 6.90 -4.17
C LEU A 68 -2.23 6.83 -3.21
N ALA A 69 -2.02 6.37 -1.98
CA ALA A 69 -3.08 6.26 -0.99
C ALA A 69 -3.71 7.63 -0.66
N SER A 70 -2.87 8.66 -0.49
CA SER A 70 -3.35 10.03 -0.22
C SER A 70 -4.13 10.59 -1.41
N THR A 71 -3.63 10.38 -2.63
CA THR A 71 -4.26 10.86 -3.87
C THR A 71 -5.56 10.11 -4.17
N HIS A 72 -5.56 8.79 -3.98
CA HIS A 72 -6.75 7.94 -4.09
C HIS A 72 -7.87 8.43 -3.18
N TRP A 73 -7.56 8.75 -1.92
CA TRP A 73 -8.56 9.25 -0.99
C TRP A 73 -9.21 10.54 -1.49
N VAL A 74 -8.42 11.57 -1.84
CA VAL A 74 -9.00 12.85 -2.29
C VAL A 74 -9.78 12.68 -3.60
N ALA A 75 -9.32 11.81 -4.50
CA ALA A 75 -9.99 11.58 -5.78
C ALA A 75 -11.32 10.81 -5.64
N THR A 76 -11.43 9.92 -4.66
CA THR A 76 -12.60 9.04 -4.50
C THR A 76 -13.58 9.51 -3.42
N ARG A 77 -13.09 10.14 -2.35
CA ARG A 77 -13.91 10.61 -1.23
C ARG A 77 -14.24 12.09 -1.31
N GLU A 78 -13.35 12.90 -1.88
CA GLU A 78 -13.53 14.36 -1.98
C GLU A 78 -13.83 14.80 -3.42
N GLY A 79 -13.79 13.88 -4.39
CA GLY A 79 -14.11 14.16 -5.80
C GLY A 79 -13.08 15.03 -6.52
N ALA A 80 -11.86 15.15 -5.99
CA ALA A 80 -10.79 15.92 -6.62
C ALA A 80 -10.21 15.17 -7.83
N LYS A 81 -10.83 15.36 -8.99
CA LYS A 81 -10.48 14.69 -10.27
C LYS A 81 -9.53 15.51 -11.15
N GLU A 82 -9.26 16.76 -10.78
CA GLU A 82 -8.35 17.65 -11.52
C GLU A 82 -7.00 17.80 -10.78
N PRO A 83 -5.85 17.75 -11.48
CA PRO A 83 -4.52 17.75 -10.84
C PRO A 83 -4.32 18.87 -9.81
N ALA A 84 -4.70 20.11 -10.14
CA ALA A 84 -4.56 21.25 -9.24
C ALA A 84 -5.42 21.12 -7.98
N THR A 85 -6.63 20.56 -8.10
CA THR A 85 -7.53 20.37 -6.95
C THR A 85 -7.04 19.22 -6.06
N ALA A 86 -6.60 18.12 -6.65
CA ALA A 86 -6.01 17.00 -5.93
C ALA A 86 -4.72 17.42 -5.20
N ALA A 87 -3.84 18.15 -5.87
CA ALA A 87 -2.61 18.68 -5.28
C ALA A 87 -2.89 19.58 -4.08
N ALA A 88 -3.83 20.52 -4.23
CA ALA A 88 -4.23 21.41 -3.14
C ALA A 88 -4.81 20.63 -1.94
N ALA A 89 -5.62 19.60 -2.18
CA ALA A 89 -6.23 18.78 -1.13
C ALA A 89 -5.18 17.93 -0.38
N VAL A 90 -4.37 17.16 -1.11
CA VAL A 90 -3.33 16.28 -0.54
C VAL A 90 -2.32 17.07 0.30
N ARG A 91 -1.89 18.23 -0.21
CA ARG A 91 -0.87 19.05 0.47
C ARG A 91 -1.38 19.69 1.75
N LYS A 92 -2.70 19.89 1.88
CA LYS A 92 -3.33 20.48 3.08
C LYS A 92 -3.54 19.47 4.22
N TRP A 93 -3.50 18.16 3.94
CA TRP A 93 -3.70 17.14 4.97
C TRP A 93 -2.74 17.27 6.15
N THR A 94 -1.45 17.49 5.88
CA THR A 94 -0.45 17.74 6.93
C THR A 94 0.64 18.66 6.40
N LYS A 95 1.29 19.42 7.30
CA LYS A 95 2.50 20.20 6.95
C LYS A 95 3.58 19.35 6.29
N ARG A 96 3.76 18.09 6.72
CA ARG A 96 4.73 17.17 6.11
C ARG A 96 4.37 16.86 4.66
N LYS A 97 3.15 16.40 4.38
CA LYS A 97 2.67 16.07 3.03
C LYS A 97 2.82 17.27 2.08
N GLY A 98 2.45 18.46 2.52
CA GLY A 98 2.65 19.70 1.76
C GLY A 98 4.10 20.08 1.47
N ARG A 99 5.08 19.53 2.20
CA ARG A 99 6.51 19.72 1.93
C ARG A 99 7.10 18.65 1.02
N ILE A 100 6.66 17.40 1.16
CA ILE A 100 7.31 16.25 0.49
C ILE A 100 6.66 15.89 -0.86
N TYR A 101 5.41 16.30 -1.10
CA TYR A 101 4.71 16.03 -2.35
C TYR A 101 4.62 17.29 -3.21
N SER A 102 5.23 17.22 -4.40
CA SER A 102 5.06 18.24 -5.45
C SER A 102 3.76 18.01 -6.22
N ASP A 103 3.27 19.07 -6.84
CA ASP A 103 2.02 19.06 -7.58
C ASP A 103 2.12 18.11 -8.79
N ASP A 104 3.25 18.10 -9.50
CA ASP A 104 3.50 17.15 -10.61
C ASP A 104 3.41 15.69 -10.17
N ARG A 105 3.99 15.34 -9.01
CA ARG A 105 3.97 13.96 -8.52
C ARG A 105 2.55 13.54 -8.12
N ILE A 106 1.77 14.46 -7.56
CA ILE A 106 0.36 14.21 -7.25
C ILE A 106 -0.45 14.07 -8.54
N GLY A 107 -0.15 14.84 -9.59
CA GLY A 107 -0.74 14.68 -10.91
C GLY A 107 -0.52 13.28 -11.49
N VAL A 108 0.74 12.81 -11.51
CA VAL A 108 1.05 11.45 -12.00
C VAL A 108 0.33 10.37 -11.17
N ALA A 109 0.28 10.53 -9.84
CA ALA A 109 -0.46 9.63 -8.98
C ALA A 109 -1.97 9.67 -9.25
N LEU A 110 -2.53 10.85 -9.54
CA LEU A 110 -3.94 11.02 -9.87
C LEU A 110 -4.27 10.31 -11.18
N ASP A 111 -3.46 10.51 -12.23
CA ASP A 111 -3.62 9.82 -13.51
C ASP A 111 -3.62 8.30 -13.30
N ARG A 112 -2.66 7.79 -12.52
CA ARG A 112 -2.60 6.36 -12.16
C ARG A 112 -3.91 5.89 -11.50
N ILE A 113 -4.42 6.62 -10.51
CA ILE A 113 -5.67 6.25 -9.82
C ILE A 113 -6.86 6.28 -10.79
N LEU A 114 -6.99 7.30 -11.63
CA LEU A 114 -8.12 7.45 -12.54
C LEU A 114 -8.11 6.44 -13.69
N MET A 115 -6.94 5.97 -14.13
CA MET A 115 -6.82 4.91 -15.14
C MET A 115 -7.14 3.52 -14.58
N THR A 116 -7.04 3.32 -13.27
CA THR A 116 -7.27 2.02 -12.60
C THR A 116 -8.62 1.92 -11.88
N ALA A 117 -9.40 3.01 -11.85
CA ALA A 117 -10.72 3.09 -11.22
C ALA A 117 -11.83 2.74 -12.22
#